data_AF-A0A484I6Z6-F1
#
_entry.id   AF-A0A484I6Z6-F1
#
_cell.length_a   1.000
_cell.length_b   1.000
_cell.length_c   1.000
_cell.angle_alpha   90.00
_cell.angle_beta   90.00
_cell.angle_gamma   90.00
#
_symmetry.space_group_name_H-M   'P 1'
#
loop_
_entity.id
_entity.type
_entity.pdbx_description
1 polymer ?
#
loop_
_entity_poly.entity_id
_entity_poly.type
_entity_poly.pdbx_seq_one_letter_code
_entity_poly.pdbx_strand_id
1 'polypeptide(L)'
;MFVPSSIPAGIQYTAIFLISGLAQLFWVLPMARRWGRIWYVIGFAGTAVLVGLTGYVIIESIKNPQITPPGVLELAIMIEIFQILYVIITGIVIFARR
;
A
#
# COMPACT_ATOMS: atom_id res chain seq x y z
N MET A 1 -19.13 -22.34 5.00
CA MET A 1 -18.35 -22.91 6.13
C MET A 1 -17.20 -21.96 6.39
N PHE A 2 -17.16 -21.29 7.55
CA PHE A 2 -15.97 -20.54 7.96
C PHE A 2 -14.88 -21.56 8.32
N VAL A 3 -13.82 -21.63 7.53
CA VAL A 3 -12.64 -22.43 7.89
C VAL A 3 -11.95 -21.73 9.06
N PRO A 4 -11.68 -22.37 10.21
CA PRO A 4 -11.14 -21.71 11.39
C PRO A 4 -9.84 -20.91 11.16
N SER A 5 -9.07 -21.26 10.11
CA SER A 5 -7.87 -20.55 9.68
C SER A 5 -8.12 -19.21 8.96
N SER A 6 -9.36 -18.88 8.59
CA SER A 6 -9.67 -17.65 7.84
C SER A 6 -9.78 -16.41 8.73
N ILE A 7 -10.05 -16.55 10.03
CA ILE A 7 -10.16 -15.41 10.97
C ILE A 7 -8.77 -14.77 11.22
N PRO A 8 -7.72 -15.53 11.56
CA PRO A 8 -6.38 -14.95 11.73
C PRO A 8 -5.84 -14.32 10.43
N ALA A 9 -6.06 -14.97 9.30
CA ALA A 9 -5.64 -14.47 7.99
C ALA A 9 -6.35 -13.14 7.65
N GLY A 10 -7.67 -13.06 7.86
CA GLY A 10 -8.43 -11.83 7.66
C GLY A 10 -7.88 -10.66 8.48
N ILE A 11 -7.57 -10.89 9.76
CA ILE A 11 -6.98 -9.86 10.64
C ILE A 11 -5.61 -9.39 10.13
N GLN A 12 -4.76 -10.31 9.63
CA GLN A 12 -3.45 -9.96 9.08
C GLN A 12 -3.57 -9.07 7.84
N TYR A 13 -4.46 -9.42 6.90
CA TYR A 13 -4.70 -8.59 5.71
C TYR A 13 -5.27 -7.23 6.10
N THR A 14 -6.27 -7.17 6.98
CA THR A 14 -6.82 -5.90 7.47
C THR A 14 -5.75 -5.03 8.13
N ALA A 15 -4.85 -5.61 8.93
CA ALA A 15 -3.76 -4.87 9.55
C ALA A 15 -2.80 -4.29 8.50
N ILE A 16 -2.38 -5.07 7.50
CA ILE A 16 -1.51 -4.60 6.41
C ILE A 16 -2.19 -3.44 5.67
N PHE A 17 -3.48 -3.53 5.39
CA PHE A 17 -4.24 -2.48 4.71
C PHE A 17 -4.38 -1.20 5.55
N LEU A 18 -4.63 -1.32 6.85
CA LEU A 18 -4.70 -0.16 7.75
C LEU A 18 -3.33 0.52 7.87
N ILE A 19 -2.26 -0.26 8.03
CA ILE A 19 -0.90 0.26 8.13
C ILE A 19 -0.50 0.96 6.82
N SER A 20 -0.82 0.36 5.67
CA SER A 20 -0.48 0.96 4.38
C SER A 20 -1.26 2.25 4.11
N GLY A 21 -2.56 2.28 4.41
CA GLY A 21 -3.38 3.50 4.30
C GLY A 21 -2.91 4.62 5.24
N LEU A 22 -2.59 4.30 6.50
CA LEU A 22 -2.03 5.29 7.44
C LEU A 22 -0.66 5.81 6.99
N ALA A 23 0.19 4.92 6.48
CA ALA A 23 1.49 5.31 5.94
C ALA A 23 1.31 6.26 4.74
N GLN A 24 0.39 5.99 3.82
CA GLN A 24 0.10 6.91 2.71
C GLN A 24 -0.34 8.30 3.20
N LEU A 25 -1.27 8.36 4.16
CA LEU A 25 -1.72 9.63 4.74
C LEU A 25 -0.57 10.40 5.40
N PHE A 26 0.29 9.69 6.14
CA PHE A 26 1.48 10.27 6.74
C PHE A 26 2.42 10.83 5.66
N TRP A 27 2.68 10.09 4.59
CA TRP A 27 3.63 10.47 3.53
C TRP A 27 3.16 11.62 2.64
N VAL A 28 1.86 11.90 2.59
CA VAL A 28 1.31 13.08 1.91
C VAL A 28 1.60 14.37 2.70
N LEU A 29 1.74 14.30 4.03
CA LEU A 29 1.88 15.48 4.88
C LEU A 29 3.20 16.27 4.64
N PRO A 30 4.39 15.63 4.58
CA PRO A 30 5.65 16.31 4.23
C PRO A 30 5.63 16.88 2.80
N MET A 31 4.89 16.24 1.88
CA MET A 31 4.64 16.73 0.52
C MET A 31 3.93 18.08 0.54
N ALA A 32 2.79 18.14 1.22
CA ALA A 32 1.97 19.34 1.32
C ALA A 32 2.73 20.48 2.02
N ARG A 33 3.48 20.17 3.08
CA ARG A 33 4.21 21.16 3.88
C ARG A 33 5.63 21.48 3.40
N ARG A 34 6.13 20.83 2.36
CA ARG A 34 7.47 21.08 1.76
C ARG A 34 8.63 20.98 2.76
N TRP A 35 8.61 19.97 3.65
CA TRP A 35 9.60 19.81 4.73
C TRP A 35 11.04 19.51 4.29
N GLY A 36 11.29 19.30 2.99
CA GLY A 36 12.63 19.13 2.41
C GLY A 36 12.74 17.87 1.55
N ARG A 37 13.80 17.79 0.72
CA ARG A 37 14.01 16.68 -0.23
C ARG A 37 14.17 15.31 0.44
N ILE A 38 14.74 15.26 1.65
CA ILE A 38 14.96 14.01 2.40
C ILE A 38 13.63 13.29 2.67
N TRP A 39 12.59 14.03 3.05
CA TRP A 39 11.27 13.47 3.31
C TRP A 39 10.60 12.87 2.06
N TYR A 40 10.89 13.41 0.88
CA TYR A 40 10.38 12.87 -0.39
C TYR A 40 11.03 11.53 -0.72
N VAL A 41 12.33 11.39 -0.47
CA VAL A 41 13.05 10.13 -0.69
C VAL A 41 12.58 9.05 0.27
N ILE A 42 12.38 9.38 1.55
CA ILE A 42 11.91 8.41 2.55
C ILE A 42 10.47 7.99 2.23
N GLY A 43 9.59 8.93 1.86
CA GLY A 43 8.22 8.60 1.46
C GLY A 43 8.13 7.77 0.19
N PHE A 44 9.00 8.05 -0.79
CA PHE A 44 9.13 7.23 -1.99
C PHE A 44 9.60 5.81 -1.68
N ALA A 45 10.67 5.67 -0.89
CA ALA A 45 11.22 4.36 -0.50
C ALA A 45 10.22 3.55 0.35
N GLY A 46 9.56 4.20 1.32
CA GLY A 46 8.54 3.57 2.16
C GLY A 46 7.33 3.11 1.35
N THR A 47 6.88 3.91 0.38
CA THR A 47 5.75 3.53 -0.48
C THR A 47 6.13 2.44 -1.47
N ALA A 48 7.37 2.42 -1.99
CA ALA A 48 7.84 1.35 -2.88
C ALA A 48 7.82 -0.03 -2.19
N VAL A 49 8.16 -0.10 -0.91
CA VAL A 49 8.05 -1.34 -0.12
C VAL A 49 6.59 -1.75 0.05
N LEU A 50 5.69 -0.79 0.34
CA LEU A 50 4.26 -1.07 0.46
C LEU A 50 3.65 -1.59 -0.85
N VAL A 51 4.07 -1.07 -1.99
CA VAL A 51 3.67 -1.55 -3.33
C VAL A 51 4.12 -3.00 -3.50
N GLY A 52 5.37 -3.33 -3.16
CA GLY A 52 5.85 -4.71 -3.23
C GLY A 52 5.05 -5.68 -2.35
N LEU A 53 4.74 -5.27 -1.12
CA LEU A 53 3.95 -6.08 -0.18
C LEU A 53 2.50 -6.26 -0.63
N THR A 54 1.87 -5.20 -1.11
CA THR A 54 0.46 -5.23 -1.55
C THR A 54 0.34 -5.99 -2.88
N GLY A 55 1.27 -5.80 -3.81
CA GLY A 55 1.41 -6.59 -5.03
C GLY A 55 1.63 -8.09 -4.78
N TYR A 56 2.41 -8.45 -3.76
CA TYR A 56 2.55 -9.86 -3.35
C TYR A 56 1.21 -10.44 -2.89
N VAL A 57 0.43 -9.69 -2.08
CA VAL A 57 -0.92 -10.10 -1.64
C VAL A 57 -1.85 -10.31 -2.84
N ILE A 58 -1.80 -9.44 -3.86
CA ILE A 58 -2.61 -9.59 -5.09
C ILE A 58 -2.23 -10.88 -5.83
N ILE A 59 -0.94 -11.13 -6.04
CA ILE A 59 -0.46 -12.32 -6.76
C ILE A 59 -0.86 -13.60 -6.01
N GLU A 60 -0.70 -13.62 -4.69
CA GLU A 60 -1.08 -14.77 -3.86
C GLU A 60 -2.60 -14.98 -3.89
N SER A 61 -3.37 -13.89 -3.88
CA SER A 61 -4.84 -13.93 -3.96
C SER A 61 -5.35 -14.48 -5.29
N ILE A 62 -4.66 -14.17 -6.40
CA ILE A 62 -4.98 -14.68 -7.73
C ILE A 62 -4.61 -16.16 -7.86
N LYS A 63 -3.46 -16.58 -7.31
CA LYS A 63 -3.00 -17.97 -7.35
C LYS A 63 -3.85 -18.89 -6.48
N ASN A 64 -4.24 -18.42 -5.29
CA ASN A 64 -4.95 -19.19 -4.29
C ASN A 64 -6.28 -18.51 -3.87
N PRO A 65 -7.25 -18.38 -4.80
CA PRO A 65 -8.50 -17.67 -4.53
C PRO A 65 -9.39 -18.37 -3.48
N GLN A 66 -9.21 -19.68 -3.28
CA GLN A 66 -9.98 -20.47 -2.31
C GLN A 66 -9.60 -20.19 -0.85
N ILE A 67 -8.37 -19.71 -0.61
CA ILE A 67 -7.81 -19.45 0.72
C ILE A 67 -7.93 -17.95 1.06
N THR A 68 -8.11 -17.12 0.05
CA THR A 68 -8.21 -15.68 0.19
C THR A 68 -9.58 -15.28 0.71
N PRO A 69 -9.67 -14.53 1.82
CA PRO A 69 -10.95 -14.04 2.30
C PRO A 69 -11.62 -13.13 1.25
N PRO A 70 -12.95 -13.24 1.09
CA PRO A 70 -13.68 -12.38 0.16
C PRO A 70 -13.51 -10.90 0.53
N GLY A 71 -13.33 -10.02 -0.47
CA GLY A 71 -13.10 -8.58 -0.26
C GLY A 71 -11.62 -8.17 -0.16
N VAL A 72 -10.70 -9.10 0.13
CA VAL A 72 -9.26 -8.79 0.30
C VAL A 72 -8.62 -8.41 -1.04
N LEU A 73 -9.00 -9.08 -2.12
CA LEU A 73 -8.47 -8.80 -3.45
C LEU A 73 -8.88 -7.40 -3.93
N GLU A 74 -10.16 -7.04 -3.78
CA GLU A 74 -10.65 -5.72 -4.19
C GLU A 74 -9.99 -4.59 -3.39
N LEU A 75 -9.83 -4.79 -2.07
CA LEU A 75 -9.13 -3.84 -1.19
C LEU A 75 -7.64 -3.71 -1.55
N ALA A 76 -6.97 -4.83 -1.83
CA ALA A 76 -5.57 -4.82 -2.25
C ALA A 76 -5.37 -4.05 -3.55
N ILE A 77 -6.24 -4.28 -4.54
CA ILE A 77 -6.20 -3.57 -5.83
C ILE A 77 -6.42 -2.06 -5.63
N MET A 78 -7.43 -1.66 -4.84
CA MET A 78 -7.67 -0.23 -4.58
C MET A 78 -6.44 0.44 -3.97
N ILE A 79 -5.84 -0.18 -2.95
CA ILE A 79 -4.68 0.38 -2.24
C ILE A 79 -3.46 0.45 -3.15
N GLU A 80 -3.19 -0.60 -3.93
CA GLU A 80 -2.09 -0.65 -4.91
C GLU A 80 -2.19 0.53 -5.89
N ILE A 81 -3.38 0.84 -6.39
CA ILE A 81 -3.62 1.99 -7.27
C ILE A 81 -3.27 3.30 -6.57
N PHE A 82 -3.70 3.50 -5.33
CA PHE A 82 -3.35 4.70 -4.55
C PHE A 82 -1.84 4.81 -4.29
N GLN A 83 -1.16 3.69 -4.03
CA GLN A 83 0.28 3.69 -3.78
C GLN A 83 1.07 4.01 -5.05
N ILE A 84 0.70 3.43 -6.19
CA ILE A 84 1.29 3.74 -7.50
C ILE A 84 1.09 5.21 -7.83
N LEU A 85 -0.12 5.75 -7.63
CA LEU A 85 -0.40 7.18 -7.83
C LEU A 85 0.51 8.05 -6.96
N TYR A 86 0.68 7.71 -5.68
CA TYR A 86 1.59 8.44 -4.79
C TYR A 86 3.04 8.42 -5.30
N VAL A 87 3.54 7.26 -5.74
CA VAL A 87 4.90 7.10 -6.28
C VAL A 87 5.10 7.97 -7.52
N ILE A 88 4.13 7.97 -8.46
CA ILE A 88 4.18 8.79 -9.67
C ILE A 88 4.20 10.29 -9.33
N ILE A 89 3.26 10.74 -8.50
CA ILE A 89 3.16 12.16 -8.09
C ILE A 89 4.44 12.59 -7.38
N THR A 90 4.97 11.74 -6.49
CA THR A 90 6.22 12.00 -5.79
C THR A 90 7.40 12.11 -6.76
N GLY A 91 7.49 11.21 -7.74
CA GLY A 91 8.50 11.27 -8.80
C GLY A 91 8.44 12.59 -9.58
N ILE A 92 7.24 13.03 -9.97
CA ILE A 92 7.02 14.31 -10.64
C ILE A 92 7.45 15.48 -9.75
N VAL A 93 7.06 15.51 -8.48
CA VAL A 93 7.43 16.59 -7.54
C VAL A 93 8.94 16.67 -7.34
N ILE A 94 9.62 15.52 -7.26
CA ILE A 94 11.09 15.46 -7.14
C ILE A 94 11.76 16.00 -8.42
N PHE A 95 11.28 15.60 -9.60
CA PHE A 95 11.85 16.01 -10.89
C PHE A 95 11.56 17.48 -11.22
N ALA A 96 10.34 17.96 -10.99
CA ALA A 96 9.93 19.34 -11.26
C ALA A 96 10.56 20.36 -10.30
N ARG A 97 11.09 19.90 -9.16
CA ARG A 97 11.86 20.73 -8.22
C ARG A 97 13.37 20.47 -8.32
N ARG A 98 13.83 19.85 -9.40
CA ARG A 98 15.26 19.73 -9.73
C ARG A 98 15.74 21.00 -10.40
#